data_AF-A0A352DB10-F1
#
_entry.id   AF-A0A352DB10-F1
#
_cell.length_a   1.000
_cell.length_b   1.000
_cell.length_c   1.000
_cell.angle_alpha   90.00
_cell.angle_beta   90.00
_cell.angle_gamma   90.00
#
_symmetry.space_group_name_H-M   'P 1'
#
loop_
_entity.id
_entity.type
_entity.pdbx_description
1 polymer ?
#
loop_
_entity_poly.entity_id
_entity_poly.type
_entity_poly.pdbx_seq_one_letter_code
_entity_poly.pdbx_strand_id
1 'polypeptide(L)' 'MGMTKQELMKFIDDAADLEERAIQIYSKHLNTALFWSGFPELTRKQLSISLNMLIKESGRHSAKLNALKEKIGKGGKDVY' A
#
# COMPACT_ATOMS: atom_id res chain seq x y z
N MET A 1 -0.14 -27.00 11.77
CA MET A 1 0.90 -26.78 10.74
C MET A 1 1.28 -25.31 10.83
N GLY A 2 2.52 -25.01 11.23
CA GLY A 2 3.00 -23.62 11.31
C GLY A 2 3.30 -23.08 9.91
N MET A 3 3.10 -21.79 9.71
CA MET A 3 3.48 -21.09 8.48
C MET A 3 5.01 -21.10 8.36
N THR A 4 5.53 -21.52 7.22
CA THR A 4 6.98 -21.50 6.98
C THR A 4 7.48 -20.07 6.76
N LYS A 5 8.76 -19.82 7.04
CA LYS A 5 9.39 -18.51 6.79
C LYS A 5 9.26 -18.09 5.32
N GLN A 6 9.32 -19.03 4.38
CA GLN A 6 9.16 -18.74 2.94
C GLN A 6 7.74 -18.32 2.59
N GLU A 7 6.72 -18.99 3.17
CA GLU A 7 5.32 -18.59 2.99
C GLU A 7 5.05 -17.22 3.59
N LEU A 8 5.58 -16.93 4.77
CA LEU A 8 5.45 -15.62 5.40
C LEU A 8 6.10 -14.51 4.55
N MET A 9 7.30 -14.76 4.01
CA MET A 9 7.98 -13.80 3.12
C MET A 9 7.19 -13.58 1.83
N LYS A 10 6.60 -14.63 1.26
CA LYS A 10 5.72 -14.52 0.09
C LYS A 10 4.47 -13.67 0.40
N PHE A 11 3.82 -13.89 1.54
CA PHE A 11 2.67 -13.07 1.94
C PHE A 11 3.02 -11.59 2.13
N ILE A 12 4.20 -11.30 2.68
CA ILE A 12 4.68 -9.92 2.82
C ILE A 12 4.94 -9.29 1.46
N ASP A 13 5.51 -10.04 0.52
CA ASP A 13 5.76 -9.58 -0.85
C ASP A 13 4.46 -9.33 -1.61
N ASP A 14 3.51 -10.25 -1.55
CA ASP A 14 2.19 -10.09 -2.17
C ASP A 14 1.45 -8.87 -1.59
N ALA A 15 1.55 -8.63 -0.28
CA ALA A 15 0.96 -7.45 0.37
C ALA A 15 1.66 -6.14 -0.03
N ALA A 16 2.99 -6.15 -0.16
CA ALA A 16 3.75 -4.97 -0.56
C ALA A 16 3.44 -4.59 -2.02
N ASP A 17 3.39 -5.58 -2.91
CA ASP A 17 3.00 -5.43 -4.31
C ASP A 17 1.58 -4.88 -4.44
N LEU A 18 0.64 -5.34 -3.60
CA LEU A 18 -0.74 -4.86 -3.61
C LEU A 18 -0.81 -3.37 -3.23
N GLU A 19 -0.12 -2.96 -2.18
CA GLU A 19 -0.06 -1.57 -1.73
C GLU A 19 0.55 -0.65 -2.81
N GLU A 20 1.66 -1.07 -3.42
CA GLU A 20 2.33 -0.30 -4.48
C GLU A 20 1.45 -0.18 -5.73
N ARG A 21 0.80 -1.27 -6.16
CA ARG A 21 -0.02 -1.29 -7.38
C ARG A 21 -1.35 -0.57 -7.22
N ALA A 22 -2.00 -0.66 -6.07
CA ALA A 22 -3.38 -0.19 -5.93
C ALA A 22 -3.48 1.34 -5.87
N ILE A 23 -2.65 1.99 -5.04
CA ILE A 23 -2.86 3.40 -4.72
C ILE A 23 -1.81 4.29 -5.36
N GLN A 24 -0.53 3.91 -5.36
CA GLN A 24 0.50 4.78 -5.92
C GLN A 24 0.43 4.88 -7.44
N ILE A 25 0.27 3.76 -8.15
CA ILE A 25 0.19 3.75 -9.63
C ILE A 25 -1.05 4.49 -10.13
N TYR A 26 -2.20 4.28 -9.49
CA TYR A 26 -3.45 4.86 -9.95
C TYR A 26 -3.74 6.25 -9.40
N SER A 27 -2.97 6.75 -8.42
CA SER A 27 -3.15 8.09 -7.84
C SER A 27 -3.30 9.20 -8.88
N LYS A 28 -2.49 9.19 -9.94
CA LYS A 28 -2.56 10.18 -11.04
C LYS A 28 -3.85 10.03 -11.83
N HIS A 29 -4.19 8.81 -12.22
CA HIS A 29 -5.42 8.50 -12.96
C HIS A 29 -6.67 8.86 -12.16
N LEU A 30 -6.68 8.58 -10.85
CA LEU A 30 -7.78 8.90 -9.94
C LEU A 30 -7.93 10.41 -9.75
N ASN A 31 -6.83 11.15 -9.62
CA ASN A 31 -6.88 12.61 -9.57
C ASN A 31 -7.40 13.22 -10.89
N THR A 32 -6.96 12.70 -12.03
CA THR A 32 -7.46 13.12 -13.34
C THR A 32 -8.96 12.81 -13.48
N ALA A 33 -9.39 11.59 -13.15
CA ALA A 33 -10.80 11.21 -13.18
C ALA A 33 -11.65 12.11 -12.26
N LEU A 34 -11.13 12.45 -11.08
CA LEU A 34 -11.79 13.35 -10.14
C LEU A 34 -11.98 14.76 -10.72
N PHE A 35 -10.98 15.27 -11.43
CA PHE A 35 -11.07 16.56 -12.11
C PHE A 35 -12.17 16.56 -13.19
N TRP A 36 -12.25 15.49 -13.99
CA TRP A 36 -13.22 15.35 -15.08
C TRP A 36 -14.60 14.82 -14.66
N SER A 37 -14.78 14.47 -13.39
CA SER A 37 -16.00 13.83 -12.86
C SER A 37 -17.28 14.68 -12.93
N GLY A 38 -17.16 16.00 -13.15
CA GLY A 38 -18.30 16.93 -13.10
C GLY A 38 -18.82 17.22 -11.68
N PHE A 39 -18.17 16.70 -10.62
CA PHE A 39 -18.58 16.97 -9.25
C PHE A 39 -18.44 18.46 -8.88
N PRO A 40 -19.29 18.96 -7.95
CA PRO A 40 -19.11 20.28 -7.36
C PRO A 40 -17.71 20.45 -6.76
N GLU A 41 -17.19 21.67 -6.77
CA GLU A 41 -15.81 21.95 -6.34
C GLU A 41 -15.54 21.48 -4.90
N LEU A 42 -16.48 21.70 -3.99
CA LEU A 42 -16.39 21.27 -2.60
C LEU A 42 -16.22 19.73 -2.49
N THR A 43 -17.03 18.98 -3.24
CA THR A 43 -16.98 17.52 -3.29
C THR A 43 -15.66 17.03 -3.90
N ARG A 44 -15.18 17.66 -4.97
CA ARG A 44 -13.86 17.34 -5.54
C ARG A 44 -12.73 17.59 -4.56
N LYS A 45 -12.77 18.69 -3.81
CA LYS A 45 -11.77 19.00 -2.78
C LYS A 45 -11.77 17.95 -1.68
N GLN A 46 -12.94 17.55 -1.17
CA GLN A 46 -13.06 16.50 -0.15
C GLN A 46 -12.51 15.15 -0.65
N LEU A 47 -12.90 14.74 -1.85
CA LEU A 47 -12.44 13.48 -2.44
C LEU A 47 -10.93 13.49 -2.72
N SER A 48 -10.38 14.61 -3.16
CA SER A 48 -8.92 14.75 -3.36
C SER A 48 -8.16 14.65 -2.03
N ILE A 49 -8.69 15.23 -0.94
CA ILE A 49 -8.11 15.10 0.40
C ILE A 49 -8.11 13.62 0.84
N SER A 50 -9.23 12.91 0.68
CA SER A 50 -9.32 11.48 0.99
C SER A 50 -8.35 10.64 0.16
N LEU A 51 -8.26 10.91 -1.15
CA LEU A 51 -7.33 10.21 -2.04
C LEU A 51 -5.87 10.44 -1.62
N ASN A 52 -5.51 11.68 -1.28
CA ASN A 52 -4.16 12.00 -0.80
C ASN A 52 -3.83 11.33 0.54
N MET A 53 -4.81 11.21 1.44
CA MET A 53 -4.64 10.43 2.67
C MET A 53 -4.39 8.95 2.38
N LEU A 54 -5.16 8.34 1.47
CA LEU A 54 -4.96 6.94 1.08
C LEU A 54 -3.57 6.71 0.47
N ILE A 55 -3.09 7.63 -0.38
CA ILE A 55 -1.73 7.57 -0.95
C ILE A 55 -0.66 7.58 0.14
N LYS A 56 -0.84 8.44 1.14
CA LYS A 56 0.12 8.56 2.25
C LYS A 56 0.11 7.31 3.14
N GLU A 57 -1.05 6.78 3.48
CA GLU A 57 -1.15 5.56 4.29
C GLU A 57 -0.62 4.33 3.55
N SER A 58 -0.92 4.19 2.26
CA SER A 58 -0.37 3.11 1.44
C SER A 58 1.16 3.13 1.39
N GLY A 59 1.76 4.32 1.21
CA GLY A 59 3.22 4.47 1.32
C GLY A 59 3.79 4.08 2.68
N ARG A 60 3.07 4.36 3.77
CA ARG A 60 3.44 3.92 5.13
C ARG A 60 3.33 2.41 5.30
N HIS A 61 2.32 1.78 4.70
CA HIS A 61 2.16 0.33 4.72
C HIS A 61 3.30 -0.36 3.98
N SER A 62 3.63 0.06 2.75
CA SER A 62 4.79 -0.48 2.01
C SER A 62 6.09 -0.32 2.79
N ALA A 63 6.32 0.84 3.42
CA ALA A 63 7.51 1.04 4.24
C ALA A 63 7.58 0.07 5.45
N LYS A 64 6.45 -0.17 6.12
CA LYS A 64 6.38 -1.14 7.23
C LYS A 64 6.57 -2.58 6.76
N LEU A 65 5.98 -2.96 5.63
CA LEU A 65 6.12 -4.29 5.03
C LEU A 65 7.58 -4.55 4.61
N ASN A 66 8.23 -3.56 3.99
CA ASN A 66 9.66 -3.64 3.65
C ASN A 66 10.54 -3.77 4.89
N ALA A 67 10.27 -2.98 5.95
CA ALA A 67 10.98 -3.10 7.22
C ALA A 67 10.77 -4.48 7.88
N LEU A 68 9.55 -5.04 7.79
CA LEU A 68 9.23 -6.37 8.28
C LEU A 68 9.98 -7.45 7.50
N LYS A 69 10.00 -7.34 6.16
CA LYS A 69 10.76 -8.20 5.25
C LYS A 69 12.24 -8.21 5.59
N GLU A 70 12.84 -7.03 5.79
CA GLU A 70 14.24 -6.92 6.18
C GLU A 70 14.52 -7.58 7.54
N LYS A 71 13.63 -7.38 8.52
CA LYS A 71 13.78 -7.95 9.87
C LYS A 71 13.70 -9.47 9.84
N ILE A 72 12.80 -10.04 9.05
CA ILE A 72 12.65 -11.50 8.89
C ILE A 72 13.80 -12.07 8.05
N GLY A 73 14.26 -11.34 7.02
CA GLY A 73 15.41 -11.72 6.20
C GLY A 73 16.72 -11.78 7.00
N LYS A 74 16.98 -10.78 7.86
CA LYS A 74 18.15 -10.71 8.75
C LYS A 74 18.02 -11.60 9.99
N GLY A 75 16.79 -11.97 10.38
CA GLY A 75 16.50 -12.88 11.47
C GLY A 75 16.77 -14.34 11.10
N GLY A 76 17.94 -14.87 11.47
CA GLY A 76 18.33 -16.26 11.28
C GLY A 76 17.69 -17.28 12.23
N LYS A 77 16.55 -16.97 12.87
CA LYS A 77 15.83 -17.93 13.74
C LYS A 77 14.48 -18.25 13.14
N ASP A 78 14.30 -19.53 12.80
CA ASP A 78 13.01 -20.12 12.49
C ASP A 78 11.99 -19.72 13.55
N VAL A 79 10.96 -19.01 13.12
CA VAL A 79 9.83 -18.64 13.96
C VAL A 79 8.92 -19.86 13.95
N TYR A 80 8.99 -20.67 15.02
CA TYR A 80 8.09 -21.80 15.28
C TYR A 80 6.77 -21.33 15.89
#